data_AF-A0A9E8SE17-F1
#
_entry.id   AF-A0A9E8SE17-F1
#
_cell.length_a   1.000
_cell.length_b   1.000
_cell.length_c   1.000
_cell.angle_alpha   90.00
_cell.angle_beta   90.00
_cell.angle_gamma   90.00
#
_symmetry.space_group_name_H-M   'P 1'
#
loop_
_entity.id
_entity.type
_entity.pdbx_description
1 polymer ?
#
loop_
_entity_poly.entity_id
_entity_poly.type
_entity_poly.pdbx_seq_one_letter_code
_entity_poly.pdbx_strand_id
1 'polypeptide(L)'
;MVYGNFLETVSEIMPMYWMRAIGGTLFLIGMLVLCYNIIITIIKSNVKVSDELAEAPALQNVSKKRVAGEGWHTWLERKPVKLTIFATIAILIGGVIQIIPTLMIDSNIPTISSVKPYTPLELEGRDIYIRESCVSCHSQMIRPFRSEVERYGEYSKAGEYVYDHPFLWGSKRTGPDLHRIGGKYSDNWHLNHMYDPQSTSSGSIMPAYQWIVRDALDKSLTETKMKAMVSLGVPYTEAEIENAQQHMLEQGIEIEKNLYSDPDFAKTYEADKKSSGDEFVEMRNREIVALIAYLQRLGTDIKVDDLQEQVGTQN
;
A
#
# COMPACT_ATOMS: atom_id res chain seq x y z
N MET A 1 22.29 6.69 15.07
CA MET A 1 20.97 7.32 14.86
C MET A 1 20.51 7.91 16.19
N VAL A 2 20.04 9.16 16.18
CA VAL A 2 19.60 9.89 17.40
C VAL A 2 18.25 9.40 17.94
N TYR A 3 17.54 8.57 17.16
CA TYR A 3 16.31 7.88 17.56
C TYR A 3 16.52 6.37 17.61
N GLY A 4 15.92 5.74 18.60
CA GLY A 4 15.99 4.30 18.82
C GLY A 4 15.23 3.47 17.77
N ASN A 5 15.30 2.15 17.94
CA ASN A 5 14.67 1.17 17.05
C ASN A 5 13.16 1.47 16.89
N PHE A 6 12.58 1.26 15.71
CA PHE A 6 11.14 1.45 15.47
C PHE A 6 10.27 0.73 16.52
N LEU A 7 10.71 -0.43 17.02
CA LEU A 7 10.03 -1.17 18.09
C LEU A 7 9.94 -0.42 19.42
N GLU A 8 10.89 0.45 19.72
CA GLU A 8 10.83 1.33 20.89
C GLU A 8 9.66 2.32 20.75
N THR A 9 9.49 2.90 19.56
CA THR A 9 8.34 3.78 19.28
C THR A 9 7.02 3.03 19.47
N VAL A 10 6.92 1.78 19.00
CA VAL A 10 5.68 0.98 19.15
C VAL A 10 5.38 0.69 20.61
N SER A 11 6.40 0.38 21.41
CA SER A 11 6.27 0.12 22.85
C SER A 11 5.76 1.34 23.60
N GLU A 12 6.32 2.52 23.30
CA GLU A 12 5.94 3.78 23.96
C GLU A 12 4.50 4.21 23.67
N ILE A 13 3.94 3.85 22.50
CA ILE A 13 2.57 4.23 22.12
C ILE A 13 1.50 3.21 22.54
N MET A 14 1.88 2.07 23.13
CA MET A 14 0.93 1.05 23.58
C MET A 14 -0.20 1.56 24.49
N PRO A 15 0.01 2.50 25.44
CA PRO A 15 -1.06 3.03 26.27
C PRO A 15 -2.18 3.70 25.45
N MET A 16 -1.85 4.35 24.33
CA MET A 16 -2.85 4.97 23.45
C MET A 16 -3.70 3.91 22.73
N TYR A 17 -3.10 2.77 22.36
CA TYR A 17 -3.86 1.65 21.80
C TYR A 17 -4.85 1.06 22.81
N TRP A 18 -4.45 0.93 24.08
CA TRP A 18 -5.36 0.52 25.15
C TRP A 18 -6.51 1.48 25.35
N MET A 19 -6.25 2.79 25.37
CA MET A 19 -7.31 3.80 25.47
C MET A 19 -8.34 3.67 24.32
N ARG A 20 -7.85 3.44 23.09
CA ARG A 20 -8.71 3.21 21.92
C ARG A 20 -9.53 1.92 22.05
N ALA A 21 -8.91 0.83 22.53
CA ALA A 21 -9.60 -0.45 22.74
C ALA A 21 -10.71 -0.34 23.80
N ILE A 22 -10.44 0.36 24.90
CA ILE A 22 -11.43 0.63 25.94
C ILE A 22 -12.59 1.47 25.37
N GLY A 23 -12.29 2.57 24.67
CA GLY A 23 -13.32 3.42 24.05
C GLY A 23 -14.18 2.66 23.05
N GLY A 24 -13.57 1.83 22.19
CA GLY A 24 -14.30 0.98 21.25
C GLY A 24 -15.17 -0.06 21.95
N THR A 25 -14.69 -0.65 23.05
CA THR A 25 -15.47 -1.61 23.84
C THR A 25 -16.69 -0.96 24.49
N LEU A 26 -16.53 0.24 25.06
CA LEU A 26 -17.66 1.01 25.62
C LEU A 26 -18.72 1.32 24.56
N PHE A 27 -18.29 1.71 23.35
CA PHE A 27 -19.21 1.95 22.23
C PHE A 27 -20.00 0.69 21.84
N LEU A 28 -19.31 -0.45 21.70
CA LEU A 28 -19.96 -1.73 21.37
C LEU A 28 -20.95 -2.16 22.44
N ILE A 29 -20.59 -2.04 23.73
CA ILE A 29 -21.49 -2.31 24.84
C ILE A 29 -22.72 -1.39 24.79
N GLY A 30 -22.52 -0.10 24.55
CA GLY A 30 -23.61 0.87 24.41
C GLY A 30 -24.57 0.50 23.28
N MET A 31 -24.05 0.05 22.14
CA MET A 31 -24.87 -0.39 21.01
C MET A 31 -25.65 -1.68 21.33
N LEU A 32 -25.04 -2.62 22.04
CA LEU A 32 -25.73 -3.84 22.52
C LEU A 32 -26.85 -3.50 23.51
N VAL A 33 -26.63 -2.56 24.43
CA VAL A 33 -27.66 -2.08 25.37
C VAL A 33 -28.79 -1.38 24.62
N LEU A 34 -28.48 -0.56 23.62
CA LEU A 34 -29.49 0.06 22.76
C LEU A 34 -30.36 -1.01 22.07
N CYS A 35 -29.74 -2.00 21.43
CA CYS A 35 -30.46 -3.09 20.78
C CYS A 35 -31.31 -3.88 21.79
N TYR A 36 -30.76 -4.20 22.96
CA TYR A 36 -31.48 -4.88 24.03
C TYR A 36 -32.70 -4.07 24.49
N ASN A 37 -32.54 -2.76 24.72
CA ASN A 37 -33.63 -1.89 25.13
C ASN A 37 -34.71 -1.78 24.04
N ILE A 38 -34.35 -1.69 22.77
CA ILE A 38 -35.32 -1.70 21.66
C ILE A 38 -36.11 -3.02 21.66
N ILE A 39 -35.42 -4.16 21.75
CA ILE A 39 -36.05 -5.48 21.75
C ILE A 39 -36.98 -5.65 22.95
N ILE A 40 -36.51 -5.31 24.15
CA ILE A 40 -37.31 -5.41 25.38
C ILE A 40 -38.50 -4.46 25.33
N THR A 41 -38.34 -3.24 24.81
CA THR A 41 -39.46 -2.31 24.62
C THR A 41 -40.50 -2.88 23.67
N ILE A 42 -40.10 -3.50 22.55
CA ILE A 42 -41.02 -4.17 21.62
C ILE A 42 -41.72 -5.34 22.31
N ILE A 43 -40.99 -6.23 22.98
CA ILE A 43 -41.55 -7.42 23.63
C ILE A 43 -42.46 -7.06 24.81
N LYS A 44 -42.07 -6.08 25.62
CA LYS A 44 -42.86 -5.63 26.80
C LYS A 44 -43.94 -4.63 26.43
N SER A 45 -43.99 -4.14 25.19
CA SER A 45 -45.11 -3.32 24.72
C SER A 45 -46.37 -4.20 24.72
N ASN A 46 -47.15 -4.11 25.80
CA ASN A 46 -48.49 -4.72 25.90
C ASN A 46 -49.53 -3.95 25.08
N VAL A 47 -49.10 -2.94 24.33
CA VAL A 47 -49.90 -2.29 23.30
C VAL A 47 -49.88 -3.22 22.11
N LYS A 48 -50.96 -4.01 21.95
CA LYS A 48 -51.28 -4.53 20.62
C LYS A 48 -51.31 -3.30 19.72
N VAL A 49 -50.46 -3.27 18.70
CA VAL A 49 -50.62 -2.32 17.60
C VAL A 49 -51.99 -2.66 17.01
N SER A 50 -53.04 -2.06 17.56
CA SER A 50 -54.28 -1.95 16.84
C SER A 50 -53.90 -1.13 15.62
N ASP A 51 -54.21 -1.65 14.44
CA ASP A 51 -54.60 -0.78 13.35
C ASP A 51 -55.80 0.02 13.88
N GLU A 52 -55.57 1.03 14.72
CA GLU A 52 -56.30 2.27 14.49
C GLU A 52 -56.06 2.50 13.01
N LEU A 53 -57.14 2.64 12.25
CA LEU A 53 -57.07 3.06 10.85
C LEU A 53 -56.40 4.43 10.86
N ALA A 54 -55.09 4.45 11.03
CA ALA A 54 -54.21 5.55 10.81
C ALA A 54 -54.12 5.59 9.30
N GLU A 55 -55.22 6.05 8.70
CA GLU A 55 -55.20 6.52 7.33
C GLU A 55 -54.09 7.55 7.30
N ALA A 56 -52.99 7.20 6.63
CA ALA A 56 -51.99 8.17 6.28
C ALA A 56 -52.76 9.35 5.65
N PRO A 57 -52.54 10.60 6.11
CA PRO A 57 -53.26 11.73 5.56
C PRO A 57 -53.17 11.66 4.04
N ALA A 58 -54.32 11.79 3.38
CA ALA A 58 -54.40 11.60 1.93
C ALA A 58 -53.24 12.34 1.24
N LEU A 59 -52.50 11.61 0.39
CA LEU A 59 -51.35 12.13 -0.33
C LEU A 59 -51.76 13.44 -1.00
N GLN A 60 -51.26 14.55 -0.47
CA GLN A 60 -51.60 15.87 -0.99
C GLN A 60 -51.14 15.91 -2.45
N ASN A 61 -52.03 16.33 -3.36
CA ASN A 61 -51.68 16.49 -4.77
C ASN A 61 -50.72 17.67 -4.91
N VAL A 62 -49.43 17.38 -4.80
CA VAL A 62 -48.43 18.44 -4.75
C VAL A 62 -48.15 18.95 -6.17
N SER A 63 -48.42 20.24 -6.40
CA SER A 63 -48.26 20.91 -7.69
C SER A 63 -46.88 20.67 -8.32
N LYS A 64 -46.84 20.47 -9.65
CA LYS A 64 -45.57 20.38 -10.41
C LYS A 64 -44.78 21.71 -10.39
N LYS A 65 -45.45 22.83 -10.11
CA LYS A 65 -44.89 24.20 -10.02
C LYS A 65 -44.54 24.54 -8.57
N ARG A 66 -43.63 25.51 -8.38
CA ARG A 66 -43.27 26.01 -7.05
C ARG A 66 -44.48 26.68 -6.39
N VAL A 67 -44.72 26.37 -5.13
CA VAL A 67 -45.82 26.94 -4.35
C VAL A 67 -45.36 28.25 -3.69
N ALA A 68 -46.25 29.21 -3.52
CA ALA A 68 -45.93 30.47 -2.82
C ALA A 68 -45.54 30.17 -1.36
N GLY A 69 -44.42 30.74 -0.90
CA GLY A 69 -43.85 30.45 0.42
C GLY A 69 -43.00 29.17 0.51
N GLU A 70 -42.90 28.38 -0.57
CA GLU A 70 -42.06 27.17 -0.60
C GLU A 70 -40.57 27.54 -0.70
N GLY A 71 -39.77 27.00 0.24
CA GLY A 71 -38.31 27.08 0.21
C GLY A 71 -37.74 26.39 -1.04
N TRP A 72 -36.60 26.88 -1.52
CA TRP A 72 -36.00 26.35 -2.74
C TRP A 72 -35.52 24.89 -2.59
N HIS A 73 -35.03 24.52 -1.39
CA HIS A 73 -34.65 23.15 -1.05
C HIS A 73 -35.84 22.19 -1.12
N THR A 74 -36.94 22.49 -0.43
CA THR A 74 -38.16 21.68 -0.41
C THR A 74 -38.73 21.48 -1.81
N TRP A 75 -38.70 22.52 -2.66
CA TRP A 75 -39.11 22.42 -4.05
C TRP A 75 -38.23 21.47 -4.88
N LEU A 76 -36.92 21.46 -4.61
CA LEU A 76 -35.95 20.61 -5.30
C LEU A 76 -36.02 19.15 -4.84
N GLU A 77 -36.18 18.92 -3.53
CA GLU A 77 -36.33 17.59 -2.91
C GLU A 77 -37.52 16.81 -3.49
N ARG A 78 -38.57 17.52 -3.89
CA ARG A 78 -39.75 16.95 -4.55
C ARG A 78 -39.52 16.56 -6.02
N LYS A 79 -38.34 16.85 -6.59
CA LYS A 79 -37.97 16.56 -7.98
C LYS A 79 -36.77 15.62 -8.01
N PRO A 80 -36.95 14.32 -7.72
CA PRO A 80 -35.85 13.37 -7.52
C PRO A 80 -34.89 13.34 -8.71
N VAL A 81 -35.39 13.29 -9.95
CA VAL A 81 -34.54 13.30 -11.15
C VAL A 81 -33.64 14.54 -11.23
N LYS A 82 -34.18 15.74 -10.93
CA LYS A 82 -33.39 16.98 -10.97
C LYS A 82 -32.38 17.04 -9.83
N LEU A 83 -32.80 16.62 -8.63
CA LEU A 83 -31.92 16.56 -7.48
C LEU A 83 -30.74 15.60 -7.74
N THR A 84 -31.00 14.41 -8.30
CA THR A 84 -29.95 13.47 -8.68
C THR A 84 -28.98 14.08 -9.68
N ILE A 85 -29.48 14.74 -10.74
CA ILE A 85 -28.61 15.41 -11.72
C ILE A 85 -27.72 16.46 -11.04
N PHE A 86 -28.28 17.34 -10.22
CA PHE A 86 -27.50 18.38 -9.55
C PHE A 86 -26.52 17.81 -8.52
N ALA A 87 -26.90 16.77 -7.78
CA ALA A 87 -26.01 16.08 -6.85
C ALA A 87 -24.84 15.42 -7.59
N THR A 88 -25.11 14.75 -8.71
CA THR A 88 -24.06 14.18 -9.57
C THR A 88 -23.12 15.26 -10.08
N ILE A 89 -23.64 16.38 -10.59
CA ILE A 89 -22.80 17.51 -11.03
C ILE A 89 -21.94 18.04 -9.88
N ALA A 90 -22.53 18.24 -8.70
CA ALA A 90 -21.81 18.74 -7.53
C ALA A 90 -20.64 17.82 -7.12
N ILE A 91 -20.84 16.51 -7.14
CA ILE A 91 -19.78 15.52 -6.84
C ILE A 91 -18.70 15.54 -7.93
N LEU A 92 -19.10 15.58 -9.21
CA LEU A 92 -18.16 15.57 -10.33
C LEU A 92 -17.25 16.80 -10.36
N ILE A 93 -17.73 17.97 -9.93
CA ILE A 93 -16.90 19.18 -9.87
C ILE A 93 -15.65 18.95 -9.02
N GLY A 94 -15.78 18.29 -7.87
CA GLY A 94 -14.63 17.96 -7.01
C GLY A 94 -13.62 17.06 -7.70
N GLY A 95 -14.09 15.99 -8.36
CA GLY A 95 -13.23 15.07 -9.10
C GLY A 95 -12.53 15.74 -10.29
N VAL A 96 -13.25 16.57 -11.05
CA VAL A 96 -12.70 17.32 -12.19
C VAL A 96 -11.59 18.26 -11.74
N ILE A 97 -11.83 19.05 -10.68
CA ILE A 97 -10.86 20.03 -10.19
C ILE A 97 -9.62 19.36 -9.60
N GLN A 98 -9.77 18.20 -8.95
CA GLN A 98 -8.64 17.51 -8.32
C GLN A 98 -7.83 16.63 -9.28
N ILE A 99 -8.49 15.91 -10.20
CA ILE A 99 -7.84 14.88 -11.02
C ILE A 99 -7.30 15.45 -12.33
N ILE A 100 -8.10 16.25 -13.04
CA ILE A 100 -7.75 16.68 -14.41
C ILE A 100 -6.47 17.52 -14.44
N PRO A 101 -6.28 18.55 -13.58
CA PRO A 101 -5.05 19.34 -13.62
C PRO A 101 -3.79 18.51 -13.31
N THR A 102 -3.89 17.49 -12.46
CA THR A 102 -2.75 16.62 -12.14
C THR A 102 -2.35 15.75 -13.34
N LEU A 103 -3.31 15.27 -14.14
CA LEU A 103 -3.04 14.42 -15.30
C LEU A 103 -2.59 15.20 -16.56
N MET A 104 -3.00 16.48 -16.70
CA MET A 104 -2.76 17.26 -17.92
C MET A 104 -1.56 18.21 -17.85
N ILE A 105 -1.04 18.50 -16.66
CA ILE A 105 0.02 19.48 -16.46
C ILE A 105 1.30 18.72 -16.10
N ASP A 106 2.17 18.52 -17.08
CA ASP A 106 3.42 17.74 -16.91
C ASP A 106 4.31 18.27 -15.78
N SER A 107 4.31 19.58 -15.54
CA SER A 107 5.08 20.18 -14.44
C SER A 107 4.60 19.76 -13.04
N ASN A 108 3.39 19.19 -12.91
CA ASN A 108 2.90 18.64 -11.65
C ASN A 108 3.51 17.27 -11.32
N ILE A 109 4.09 16.59 -12.32
CA ILE A 109 4.73 15.28 -12.17
C ILE A 109 6.16 15.37 -12.71
N PRO A 110 7.08 16.06 -12.00
CA PRO A 110 8.46 16.16 -12.43
C PRO A 110 9.11 14.77 -12.44
N THR A 111 9.44 14.27 -13.63
CA THR A 111 10.21 13.03 -13.79
C THR A 111 11.65 13.29 -13.38
N ILE A 112 12.18 12.50 -12.46
CA ILE A 112 13.59 12.57 -12.07
C ILE A 112 14.38 11.71 -13.06
N SER A 113 15.34 12.30 -13.76
CA SER A 113 16.10 11.62 -14.82
C SER A 113 16.88 10.38 -14.37
N SER A 114 17.26 10.34 -13.09
CA SER A 114 17.95 9.22 -12.47
C SER A 114 17.03 8.03 -12.17
N VAL A 115 15.72 8.26 -12.04
CA VAL A 115 14.74 7.20 -11.75
C VAL A 115 14.57 6.32 -12.99
N LYS A 116 14.89 5.03 -12.85
CA LYS A 116 14.75 4.02 -13.90
C LYS A 116 13.56 3.09 -13.64
N PRO A 117 12.93 2.54 -14.70
CA PRO A 117 12.00 1.43 -14.54
C PRO A 117 12.59 0.29 -13.71
N TYR A 118 11.73 -0.47 -13.03
CA TYR A 118 12.15 -1.66 -12.30
C TYR A 118 12.81 -2.67 -13.24
N THR A 119 13.82 -3.40 -12.77
CA THR A 119 14.25 -4.60 -13.51
C THR A 119 13.11 -5.62 -13.53
N PRO A 120 13.13 -6.61 -14.44
CA PRO A 120 12.05 -7.60 -14.47
C PRO A 120 11.94 -8.42 -13.16
N LEU A 121 13.07 -8.66 -12.46
CA LEU A 121 13.06 -9.34 -11.17
C LEU A 121 12.52 -8.45 -10.04
N GLU A 122 12.87 -7.17 -10.04
CA GLU A 122 12.29 -6.17 -9.12
C GLU A 122 10.79 -6.00 -9.34
N LEU A 123 10.33 -6.05 -10.60
CA LEU A 123 8.90 -5.97 -10.94
C LEU A 123 8.13 -7.16 -10.36
N GLU A 124 8.65 -8.39 -10.49
CA GLU A 124 8.06 -9.57 -9.85
C GLU A 124 8.12 -9.48 -8.31
N GLY A 125 9.21 -8.97 -7.75
CA GLY A 125 9.35 -8.74 -6.31
C GLY A 125 8.34 -7.74 -5.75
N ARG A 126 8.04 -6.70 -6.53
CA ARG A 126 7.03 -5.71 -6.24
C ARG A 126 5.62 -6.31 -6.26
N ASP A 127 5.34 -7.19 -7.22
CA ASP A 127 4.07 -7.91 -7.29
C ASP A 127 3.90 -8.86 -6.09
N ILE A 128 4.98 -9.51 -5.63
CA ILE A 128 4.97 -10.28 -4.38
C ILE A 128 4.70 -9.37 -3.18
N TYR A 129 5.35 -8.20 -3.09
CA TYR A 129 5.08 -7.22 -2.02
C TYR A 129 3.61 -6.79 -1.98
N ILE A 130 2.97 -6.69 -3.14
CA ILE A 130 1.53 -6.42 -3.28
C ILE A 130 0.70 -7.63 -2.84
N ARG A 131 1.01 -8.83 -3.34
CA ARG A 131 0.30 -10.09 -3.05
C ARG A 131 0.25 -10.39 -1.56
N GLU A 132 1.36 -10.15 -0.88
CA GLU A 132 1.52 -10.37 0.57
C GLU A 132 1.00 -9.20 1.40
N SER A 133 0.46 -8.16 0.75
CA SER A 133 -0.11 -6.99 1.39
C SER A 133 0.85 -6.29 2.36
N CYS A 134 2.15 -6.26 2.04
CA CYS A 134 3.15 -5.57 2.86
C CYS A 134 2.81 -4.08 3.06
N VAL A 135 2.18 -3.46 2.06
CA VAL A 135 1.68 -2.07 2.07
C VAL A 135 0.68 -1.76 3.21
N SER A 136 0.01 -2.78 3.76
CA SER A 136 -0.92 -2.60 4.90
C SER A 136 -0.19 -2.33 6.22
N CYS A 137 1.09 -2.69 6.30
CA CYS A 137 1.93 -2.51 7.48
C CYS A 137 3.06 -1.50 7.26
N HIS A 138 3.55 -1.38 6.03
CA HIS A 138 4.70 -0.59 5.67
C HIS A 138 4.32 0.48 4.64
N SER A 139 4.63 1.73 4.97
CA SER A 139 4.54 2.82 4.01
C SER A 139 5.80 2.89 3.15
N GLN A 140 5.65 3.48 1.97
CA GLN A 140 6.76 3.89 1.13
C GLN A 140 6.61 5.37 0.79
N MET A 141 6.48 6.22 1.83
CA MET A 141 6.30 7.66 1.67
C MET A 141 6.81 8.40 2.92
N ILE A 142 8.03 8.88 2.83
CA ILE A 142 8.66 9.67 3.89
C ILE A 142 8.17 11.11 3.76
N ARG A 143 7.56 11.62 4.84
CA ARG A 143 7.01 12.98 4.90
C ARG A 143 8.13 14.00 5.14
N PRO A 144 7.98 15.26 4.69
CA PRO A 144 9.00 16.31 4.83
C PRO A 144 9.03 16.91 6.25
N PHE A 145 9.14 16.05 7.27
CA PHE A 145 9.36 16.44 8.66
C PHE A 145 10.78 16.07 9.07
N ARG A 146 11.43 16.92 9.87
CA ARG A 146 12.78 16.65 10.37
C ARG A 146 12.89 15.26 11.03
N SER A 147 11.93 14.89 11.88
CA SER A 147 11.93 13.61 12.59
C SER A 147 11.74 12.39 11.68
N GLU A 148 11.06 12.55 10.54
CA GLU A 148 10.94 11.51 9.51
C GLU A 148 12.26 11.38 8.76
N VAL A 149 12.86 12.50 8.38
CA VAL A 149 14.11 12.53 7.63
C VAL A 149 15.27 11.97 8.44
N GLU A 150 15.37 12.33 9.72
CA GLU A 150 16.40 11.79 10.62
C GLU A 150 16.22 10.28 10.89
N ARG A 151 14.99 9.74 10.72
CA ARG A 151 14.68 8.33 10.99
C ARG A 151 14.84 7.45 9.75
N TYR A 152 14.31 7.88 8.62
CA TYR A 152 14.21 7.07 7.41
C TYR A 152 15.15 7.54 6.29
N GLY A 153 15.70 8.74 6.39
CA GLY A 153 16.46 9.38 5.32
C GLY A 153 15.61 10.39 4.56
N GLU A 154 16.16 10.89 3.47
CA GLU A 154 15.60 12.00 2.71
C GLU A 154 14.13 11.80 2.31
N TYR A 155 13.30 12.85 2.45
CA TYR A 155 11.85 12.78 2.19
C TYR A 155 11.55 12.38 0.73
N SER A 156 10.38 11.80 0.50
CA SER A 156 10.01 11.27 -0.80
C SER A 156 9.47 12.33 -1.76
N LYS A 157 9.81 12.22 -3.05
CA LYS A 157 9.38 13.11 -4.13
C LYS A 157 8.37 12.41 -5.03
N ALA A 158 7.48 13.20 -5.61
CA ALA A 158 6.48 12.68 -6.56
C ALA A 158 7.13 11.95 -7.74
N GLY A 159 8.27 12.47 -8.23
CA GLY A 159 9.02 11.91 -9.36
C GLY A 159 9.60 10.51 -9.16
N GLU A 160 9.67 10.02 -7.91
CA GLU A 160 10.18 8.67 -7.61
C GLU A 160 9.13 7.58 -7.87
N TYR A 161 7.84 7.95 -7.92
CA TYR A 161 6.72 7.02 -8.09
C TYR A 161 6.19 6.99 -9.53
N VAL A 162 6.88 7.61 -10.49
CA VAL A 162 6.37 7.79 -11.86
C VAL A 162 6.13 6.47 -12.59
N TYR A 163 6.82 5.41 -12.20
CA TYR A 163 6.64 4.06 -12.77
C TYR A 163 5.86 3.11 -11.85
N ASP A 164 5.29 3.62 -10.76
CA ASP A 164 4.55 2.81 -9.79
C ASP A 164 3.08 2.64 -10.20
N HIS A 165 2.78 1.49 -10.79
CA HIS A 165 1.42 1.09 -11.13
C HIS A 165 1.03 -0.19 -10.37
N PRO A 166 0.14 -0.13 -9.35
CA PRO A 166 -0.36 1.07 -8.66
C PRO A 166 0.64 1.61 -7.63
N PHE A 167 0.46 2.83 -7.13
CA PHE A 167 1.31 3.40 -6.08
C PHE A 167 1.30 2.58 -4.77
N LEU A 168 2.44 2.53 -4.06
CA LEU A 168 2.62 1.78 -2.80
C LEU A 168 2.96 2.67 -1.59
N TRP A 169 2.52 3.93 -1.61
CA TRP A 169 2.81 4.92 -0.55
C TRP A 169 2.44 4.43 0.86
N GLY A 170 1.43 3.57 0.96
CA GLY A 170 0.88 3.07 2.22
C GLY A 170 0.01 4.09 2.94
N SER A 171 -0.83 3.60 3.86
CA SER A 171 -1.77 4.41 4.64
C SER A 171 -1.64 4.21 6.15
N LYS A 172 -0.79 3.26 6.57
CA LYS A 172 -0.55 2.87 7.96
C LYS A 172 0.91 2.43 8.13
N ARG A 173 1.44 2.65 9.33
CA ARG A 173 2.75 2.17 9.77
C ARG A 173 2.60 1.28 10.99
N THR A 174 2.41 -0.02 10.75
CA THR A 174 2.56 -1.05 11.78
C THR A 174 4.04 -1.45 11.90
N GLY A 175 4.74 -1.47 10.77
CA GLY A 175 6.20 -1.51 10.66
C GLY A 175 6.77 -0.16 10.17
N PRO A 176 8.10 -0.03 10.06
CA PRO A 176 8.75 1.19 9.57
C PRO A 176 8.43 1.49 8.10
N ASP A 177 8.67 2.73 7.68
CA ASP A 177 8.68 3.11 6.27
C ASP A 177 9.84 2.44 5.53
N LEU A 178 9.60 1.97 4.31
CA LEU A 178 10.56 1.20 3.51
C LEU A 178 11.13 1.96 2.31
N HIS A 179 10.73 3.21 2.05
CA HIS A 179 11.11 3.90 0.80
C HIS A 179 12.61 4.18 0.65
N ARG A 180 13.41 4.00 1.72
CA ARG A 180 14.87 4.18 1.74
C ARG A 180 15.58 2.99 2.36
N ILE A 181 15.03 1.78 2.16
CA ILE A 181 15.64 0.57 2.72
C ILE A 181 16.74 0.00 1.82
N GLY A 182 16.82 0.42 0.55
CA GLY A 182 17.84 -0.04 -0.38
C GLY A 182 19.26 0.16 0.15
N GLY A 183 20.04 -0.92 0.22
CA GLY A 183 21.40 -0.93 0.74
C GLY A 183 21.54 -0.74 2.26
N LYS A 184 20.43 -0.55 3.00
CA LYS A 184 20.46 -0.38 4.47
C LYS A 184 20.73 -1.68 5.21
N TYR A 185 20.24 -2.79 4.67
CA TYR A 185 20.42 -4.14 5.22
C TYR A 185 20.96 -5.07 4.12
N SER A 186 21.68 -6.11 4.52
CA SER A 186 22.18 -7.12 3.58
C SER A 186 21.06 -8.03 3.07
N ASP A 187 21.28 -8.69 1.94
CA ASP A 187 20.35 -9.69 1.39
C ASP A 187 20.06 -10.81 2.40
N ASN A 188 21.08 -11.22 3.16
CA ASN A 188 20.93 -12.19 4.25
C ASN A 188 20.04 -11.67 5.39
N TRP A 189 20.14 -10.39 5.75
CA TRP A 189 19.23 -9.81 6.74
C TRP A 189 17.79 -9.84 6.24
N HIS A 190 17.55 -9.49 4.97
CA HIS A 190 16.21 -9.56 4.38
C HIS A 190 15.67 -10.99 4.34
N LEU A 191 16.47 -11.97 3.92
CA LEU A 191 16.09 -13.39 3.94
C LEU A 191 15.71 -13.84 5.35
N ASN A 192 16.59 -13.60 6.33
CA ASN A 192 16.38 -14.02 7.72
C ASN A 192 15.19 -13.28 8.34
N HIS A 193 15.01 -11.99 8.05
CA HIS A 193 13.86 -11.22 8.53
C HIS A 193 12.54 -11.73 7.96
N MET A 194 12.48 -12.13 6.68
CA MET A 194 11.27 -12.73 6.10
C MET A 194 11.01 -14.13 6.66
N TYR A 195 12.07 -14.91 6.93
CA TYR A 195 11.93 -16.25 7.50
C TYR A 195 11.47 -16.24 8.97
N ASP A 196 12.09 -15.38 9.78
CA ASP A 196 11.73 -15.13 11.19
C ASP A 196 12.06 -13.67 11.56
N PRO A 197 11.05 -12.77 11.55
CA PRO A 197 11.27 -11.36 11.88
C PRO A 197 11.83 -11.13 13.28
N GLN A 198 11.59 -12.04 14.23
CA GLN A 198 12.08 -11.91 15.60
C GLN A 198 13.57 -12.27 15.73
N SER A 199 14.11 -13.08 14.83
CA SER A 199 15.53 -13.43 14.79
C SER A 199 16.42 -12.22 14.51
N THR A 200 15.96 -11.30 13.66
CA THR A 200 16.70 -10.09 13.28
C THR A 200 16.23 -8.85 14.02
N SER A 201 14.97 -8.82 14.46
CA SER A 201 14.35 -7.73 15.20
C SER A 201 13.54 -8.26 16.38
N SER A 202 14.21 -8.45 17.52
CA SER A 202 13.58 -8.94 18.75
C SER A 202 12.36 -8.10 19.14
N GLY A 203 11.20 -8.74 19.34
CA GLY A 203 9.92 -8.08 19.60
C GLY A 203 9.16 -7.64 18.35
N SER A 204 9.61 -8.02 17.14
CA SER A 204 8.87 -7.78 15.91
C SER A 204 7.49 -8.44 15.95
N ILE A 205 6.48 -7.69 15.51
CA ILE A 205 5.10 -8.16 15.31
C ILE A 205 4.80 -8.49 13.84
N MET A 206 5.81 -8.42 12.96
CA MET A 206 5.67 -8.79 11.56
C MET A 206 5.43 -10.31 11.45
N PRO A 207 4.50 -10.78 10.60
CA PRO A 207 4.34 -12.19 10.32
C PRO A 207 5.59 -12.78 9.65
N ALA A 208 5.85 -14.07 9.87
CA ALA A 208 6.85 -14.81 9.12
C ALA A 208 6.31 -15.21 7.74
N TYR A 209 7.11 -15.03 6.69
CA TYR A 209 6.80 -15.31 5.29
C TYR A 209 7.64 -16.48 4.76
N GLN A 210 7.66 -17.58 5.50
CA GLN A 210 8.53 -18.74 5.19
C GLN A 210 8.23 -19.40 3.84
N TRP A 211 7.02 -19.24 3.31
CA TRP A 211 6.64 -19.76 1.99
C TRP A 211 7.40 -19.05 0.86
N ILE A 212 7.54 -17.73 0.91
CA ILE A 212 8.31 -16.94 -0.07
C ILE A 212 9.78 -17.41 -0.17
N VAL A 213 10.33 -17.92 0.93
CA VAL A 213 11.71 -18.46 1.00
C VAL A 213 11.85 -19.83 0.31
N ARG A 214 10.74 -20.56 0.15
CA ARG A 214 10.72 -21.93 -0.41
C ARG A 214 10.14 -21.97 -1.82
N ASP A 215 9.14 -21.15 -2.08
CA ASP A 215 8.32 -21.22 -3.29
C ASP A 215 9.11 -20.75 -4.52
N ALA A 216 8.89 -21.42 -5.65
CA ALA A 216 9.46 -21.04 -6.92
C ALA A 216 8.76 -19.79 -7.47
N LEU A 217 9.55 -18.87 -8.04
CA LEU A 217 9.03 -17.71 -8.73
C LEU A 217 8.45 -18.11 -10.09
N ASP A 218 7.17 -17.81 -10.30
CA ASP A 218 6.55 -17.91 -11.62
C ASP A 218 6.96 -16.72 -12.49
N LYS A 219 7.73 -16.98 -13.55
CA LYS A 219 8.25 -15.98 -14.50
C LYS A 219 7.48 -15.96 -15.82
N SER A 220 6.42 -16.76 -15.95
CA SER A 220 5.74 -17.02 -17.24
C SER A 220 5.05 -15.80 -17.83
N LEU A 221 4.71 -14.81 -17.00
CA LEU A 221 4.00 -13.60 -17.40
C LEU A 221 4.89 -12.34 -17.39
N THR A 222 6.17 -12.44 -17.07
CA THR A 222 7.03 -11.26 -16.83
C THR A 222 7.10 -10.34 -18.05
N GLU A 223 7.31 -10.87 -19.25
CA GLU A 223 7.34 -10.09 -20.50
C GLU A 223 5.98 -9.46 -20.80
N THR A 224 4.89 -10.18 -20.49
CA THR A 224 3.52 -9.67 -20.66
C THR A 224 3.27 -8.50 -19.70
N LYS A 225 3.73 -8.60 -18.45
CA LYS A 225 3.66 -7.50 -17.46
C LYS A 225 4.47 -6.30 -17.93
N MET A 226 5.71 -6.50 -18.40
CA MET A 226 6.52 -5.41 -18.92
C MET A 226 5.84 -4.70 -20.11
N LYS A 227 5.26 -5.45 -21.06
CA LYS A 227 4.46 -4.88 -22.16
C LYS A 227 3.24 -4.09 -21.66
N ALA A 228 2.58 -4.59 -20.61
CA ALA A 228 1.49 -3.84 -19.97
C ALA A 228 2.00 -2.54 -19.32
N MET A 229 3.15 -2.56 -18.65
CA MET A 229 3.78 -1.36 -18.10
C MET A 229 4.17 -0.35 -19.20
N VAL A 230 4.63 -0.81 -20.37
CA VAL A 230 4.84 0.05 -21.54
C VAL A 230 3.54 0.75 -21.97
N SER A 231 2.42 0.03 -22.00
CA SER A 231 1.12 0.63 -22.31
C SER A 231 0.66 1.69 -21.29
N LEU A 232 1.20 1.63 -20.07
CA LEU A 232 0.97 2.61 -19.00
C LEU A 232 1.97 3.77 -19.00
N GLY A 233 2.94 3.79 -19.93
CA GLY A 233 3.92 4.85 -20.10
C GLY A 233 5.30 4.56 -19.52
N VAL A 234 5.55 3.36 -18.99
CA VAL A 234 6.89 2.97 -18.50
C VAL A 234 7.83 2.69 -19.70
N PRO A 235 8.99 3.33 -19.80
CA PRO A 235 9.82 3.31 -21.00
C PRO A 235 10.73 2.08 -21.09
N TYR A 236 10.19 0.85 -21.02
CA TYR A 236 10.95 -0.35 -21.38
C TYR A 236 11.20 -0.39 -22.89
N THR A 237 12.42 -0.75 -23.27
CA THR A 237 12.80 -1.05 -24.65
C THR A 237 12.40 -2.48 -25.02
N GLU A 238 12.18 -2.75 -26.32
CA GLU A 238 11.88 -4.13 -26.77
C GLU A 238 13.01 -5.09 -26.39
N ALA A 239 14.27 -4.64 -26.45
CA ALA A 239 15.42 -5.43 -26.04
C ALA A 239 15.39 -5.80 -24.55
N GLU A 240 14.94 -4.90 -23.66
CA GLU A 240 14.79 -5.22 -22.24
C GLU A 240 13.69 -6.25 -22.00
N ILE A 241 12.61 -6.22 -22.79
CA ILE A 241 11.50 -7.17 -22.71
C ILE A 241 11.93 -8.54 -23.25
N GLU A 242 12.61 -8.59 -24.41
CA GLU A 242 13.11 -9.83 -25.00
C GLU A 242 14.16 -10.51 -24.12
N ASN A 243 15.00 -9.73 -23.42
CA ASN A 243 16.04 -10.24 -22.52
C ASN A 243 15.57 -10.33 -21.05
N ALA A 244 14.27 -10.22 -20.77
CA ALA A 244 13.76 -10.15 -19.40
C ALA A 244 14.22 -11.33 -18.54
N GLN A 245 14.06 -12.57 -19.04
CA GLN A 245 14.47 -13.79 -18.32
C GLN A 245 15.97 -13.82 -18.04
N GLN A 246 16.80 -13.35 -18.99
CA GLN A 246 18.24 -13.29 -18.82
C GLN A 246 18.63 -12.26 -17.74
N HIS A 247 18.03 -11.07 -17.77
CA HIS A 247 18.26 -10.05 -16.73
C HIS A 247 17.82 -10.55 -15.34
N MET A 248 16.69 -11.26 -15.25
CA MET A 248 16.27 -11.88 -13.99
C MET A 248 17.26 -12.91 -13.48
N LEU A 249 17.79 -13.74 -14.38
CA LEU A 249 18.76 -14.76 -14.03
C LEU A 249 20.06 -14.14 -13.52
N GLU A 250 20.58 -13.11 -14.19
CA GLU A 250 21.80 -12.41 -13.81
C GLU A 250 21.66 -11.73 -12.45
N GLN A 251 20.58 -10.96 -12.24
CA GLN A 251 20.34 -10.31 -10.96
C GLN A 251 20.08 -11.33 -9.84
N GLY A 252 19.36 -12.41 -10.14
CA GLY A 252 19.08 -13.48 -9.18
C GLY A 252 20.35 -14.24 -8.76
N ILE A 253 21.29 -14.47 -9.69
CA ILE A 253 22.59 -15.08 -9.38
C ILE A 253 23.41 -14.16 -8.46
N GLU A 254 23.40 -12.86 -8.70
CA GLU A 254 24.17 -11.93 -7.84
C GLU A 254 23.60 -11.88 -6.41
N ILE A 255 22.27 -11.85 -6.27
CA ILE A 255 21.63 -11.91 -4.94
C ILE A 255 21.93 -13.27 -4.28
N GLU A 256 21.80 -14.39 -5.00
CA GLU A 256 22.14 -15.72 -4.49
C GLU A 256 23.59 -15.79 -4.00
N LYS A 257 24.53 -15.24 -4.77
CA LYS A 257 25.93 -15.14 -4.38
C LYS A 257 26.14 -14.27 -3.13
N ASN A 258 25.41 -13.18 -2.98
CA ASN A 258 25.44 -12.37 -1.76
C ASN A 258 24.93 -13.16 -0.56
N LEU A 259 23.92 -14.03 -0.73
CA LEU A 259 23.42 -14.87 0.35
C LEU A 259 24.49 -15.86 0.85
N TYR A 260 25.31 -16.41 -0.04
CA TYR A 260 26.46 -17.25 0.34
C TYR A 260 27.51 -16.56 1.24
N SER A 261 27.44 -15.25 1.45
CA SER A 261 28.27 -14.56 2.44
C SER A 261 27.93 -14.92 3.89
N ASP A 262 26.75 -15.49 4.15
CA ASP A 262 26.36 -16.03 5.45
C ASP A 262 26.69 -17.54 5.52
N PRO A 263 27.61 -17.96 6.41
CA PRO A 263 27.98 -19.37 6.55
C PRO A 263 26.82 -20.30 6.93
N ASP A 264 25.84 -19.79 7.70
CA ASP A 264 24.69 -20.59 8.14
C ASP A 264 23.72 -20.82 6.98
N PHE A 265 23.50 -19.79 6.15
CA PHE A 265 22.81 -19.93 4.88
C PHE A 265 23.50 -20.96 3.99
N ALA A 266 24.80 -20.80 3.72
CA ALA A 266 25.54 -21.68 2.83
C ALA A 266 25.46 -23.15 3.28
N LYS A 267 25.61 -23.41 4.58
CA LYS A 267 25.54 -24.75 5.15
C LYS A 267 24.15 -25.38 4.99
N THR A 268 23.10 -24.62 5.33
CA THR A 268 21.71 -25.12 5.29
C THR A 268 21.22 -25.31 3.86
N TYR A 269 21.54 -24.37 2.98
CA TYR A 269 21.19 -24.41 1.57
C TYR A 269 21.85 -25.58 0.83
N GLU A 270 23.14 -25.82 1.03
CA GLU A 270 23.84 -26.96 0.43
C GLU A 270 23.38 -28.31 0.99
N ALA A 271 22.89 -28.35 2.24
CA ALA A 271 22.27 -29.54 2.80
C ALA A 271 20.90 -29.82 2.15
N ASP A 272 20.05 -28.78 2.02
CA ASP A 272 18.75 -28.85 1.35
C ASP A 272 18.90 -29.30 -0.11
N LYS A 273 19.86 -28.72 -0.83
CA LYS A 273 20.17 -29.09 -2.21
C LYS A 273 20.51 -30.57 -2.38
N LYS A 274 21.23 -31.15 -1.43
CA LYS A 274 21.60 -32.58 -1.45
C LYS A 274 20.44 -33.49 -1.07
N SER A 275 19.53 -33.05 -0.20
CA SER A 275 18.39 -33.87 0.23
C SER A 275 17.22 -33.86 -0.75
N SER A 276 17.03 -32.75 -1.47
CA SER A 276 15.81 -32.49 -2.25
C SER A 276 15.87 -32.99 -3.71
N GLY A 277 17.06 -33.36 -4.21
CA GLY A 277 17.21 -34.02 -5.52
C GLY A 277 16.65 -33.18 -6.67
N ASP A 278 15.87 -33.81 -7.55
CA ASP A 278 15.33 -33.21 -8.78
C ASP A 278 14.21 -32.17 -8.53
N GLU A 279 13.59 -32.16 -7.34
CA GLU A 279 12.54 -31.19 -6.98
C GLU A 279 13.11 -29.89 -6.37
N PHE A 280 14.44 -29.76 -6.30
CA PHE A 280 15.10 -28.61 -5.70
C PHE A 280 14.98 -27.34 -6.55
N VAL A 281 14.49 -26.27 -5.94
CA VAL A 281 14.46 -24.93 -6.54
C VAL A 281 15.71 -24.15 -6.13
N GLU A 282 16.54 -23.79 -7.11
CA GLU A 282 17.71 -22.91 -6.91
C GLU A 282 17.28 -21.56 -6.30
N MET A 283 18.08 -20.95 -5.43
CA MET A 283 17.68 -19.77 -4.65
C MET A 283 17.35 -18.60 -5.57
N ARG A 284 18.15 -18.39 -6.63
CA ARG A 284 17.90 -17.42 -7.71
C ARG A 284 16.55 -17.55 -8.41
N ASN A 285 15.85 -18.67 -8.25
CA ASN A 285 14.54 -18.93 -8.81
C ASN A 285 13.42 -18.96 -7.76
N ARG A 286 13.70 -18.59 -6.51
CA ARG A 286 12.70 -18.50 -5.44
C ARG A 286 12.14 -17.09 -5.33
N GLU A 287 10.92 -16.98 -4.82
CA GLU A 287 10.22 -15.69 -4.67
C GLU A 287 10.97 -14.71 -3.76
N ILE A 288 11.67 -15.20 -2.73
CA ILE A 288 12.44 -14.37 -1.81
C ILE A 288 13.51 -13.54 -2.53
N VAL A 289 14.13 -14.08 -3.58
CA VAL A 289 15.15 -13.35 -4.34
C VAL A 289 14.53 -12.19 -5.11
N ALA A 290 13.33 -12.37 -5.66
CA ALA A 290 12.60 -11.27 -6.29
C ALA A 290 12.21 -10.19 -5.26
N LEU A 291 11.68 -10.58 -4.11
CA LEU A 291 11.32 -9.64 -3.05
C LEU A 291 12.55 -8.87 -2.52
N ILE A 292 13.70 -9.53 -2.36
CA ILE A 292 14.96 -8.88 -1.99
C ILE A 292 15.37 -7.88 -3.07
N ALA A 293 15.32 -8.26 -4.36
CA ALA A 293 15.65 -7.36 -5.46
C ALA A 293 14.83 -6.07 -5.38
N TYR A 294 13.51 -6.20 -5.21
CA TYR A 294 12.61 -5.06 -5.05
C TYR A 294 12.95 -4.19 -3.82
N LEU A 295 13.15 -4.80 -2.65
CA LEU A 295 13.47 -4.06 -1.43
C LEU A 295 14.81 -3.33 -1.52
N GLN A 296 15.83 -3.96 -2.14
CA GLN A 296 17.13 -3.35 -2.35
C GLN A 296 17.10 -2.18 -3.33
N ARG A 297 16.10 -2.16 -4.21
CA ARG A 297 15.87 -1.08 -5.18
C ARG A 297 15.22 0.17 -4.56
N LEU A 298 14.54 0.05 -3.41
CA LEU A 298 13.77 1.16 -2.84
C LEU A 298 14.64 2.32 -2.37
N GLY A 299 14.50 3.46 -3.06
CA GLY A 299 15.13 4.73 -2.71
C GLY A 299 16.58 4.89 -3.14
N THR A 300 17.06 4.05 -4.05
CA THR A 300 18.44 4.11 -4.56
C THR A 300 18.62 5.05 -5.76
N ASP A 301 17.52 5.48 -6.40
CA ASP A 301 17.55 6.34 -7.59
C ASP A 301 17.98 7.78 -7.32
N ILE A 302 17.80 8.25 -6.08
CA ILE A 302 18.11 9.63 -5.71
C ILE A 302 19.40 9.66 -4.92
N LYS A 303 20.43 10.31 -5.45
CA LYS A 303 21.59 10.73 -4.64
C LYS A 303 21.41 12.19 -4.27
N VAL A 304 21.95 12.57 -3.11
CA VAL A 304 21.86 13.95 -2.59
C VAL A 304 22.41 14.97 -3.61
N ASP A 305 23.37 14.57 -4.42
CA ASP A 305 24.00 15.41 -5.45
C ASP A 305 23.06 15.68 -6.64
N ASP A 306 22.23 14.69 -7.03
CA ASP A 306 21.24 14.83 -8.11
C ASP A 306 20.16 15.88 -7.77
N LEU A 307 19.99 16.18 -6.47
CA LEU A 307 19.02 17.15 -5.96
C LEU A 307 19.53 18.60 -6.02
N GLN A 308 20.86 18.83 -6.00
CA GLN A 308 21.43 20.18 -6.04
C GLN A 308 21.37 20.80 -7.45
N GLU A 309 21.54 19.99 -8.50
CA GLU A 309 21.41 20.46 -9.89
C GLU A 309 19.98 20.93 -10.23
N GLN A 310 18.95 20.29 -9.65
CA GLN A 310 17.56 20.67 -9.90
C GLN A 310 17.12 21.95 -9.17
N VAL A 311 17.66 22.22 -7.97
CA VAL A 311 17.39 23.49 -7.26
C VAL A 311 18.16 24.65 -7.89
N GLY A 312 19.35 24.40 -8.46
CA GLY A 312 20.14 25.41 -9.15
C GLY A 312 19.59 25.85 -10.51
N THR A 313 18.71 25.07 -11.13
CA THR A 313 18.11 25.35 -12.44
C THR A 313 16.72 26.00 -12.37
N GLN A 314 16.12 26.12 -11.17
CA GLN A 314 14.84 26.79 -10.95
C GLN A 314 14.93 28.21 -10.38
N ASN A 315 16.14 28.80 -10.30
CA ASN A 315 16.35 30.22 -9.95
C ASN A 315 16.86 31.02 -11.14
#